data_AF-A0A3N5HNM6-F1
#
_entry.id   AF-A0A3N5HNM6-F1
#
_cell.length_a   1.000
_cell.length_b   1.000
_cell.length_c   1.000
_cell.angle_alpha   90.00
_cell.angle_beta   90.00
_cell.angle_gamma   90.00
#
_symmetry.space_group_name_H-M   'P 1'
#
loop_
_entity.id
_entity.type
_entity.pdbx_description
1 polymer ?
#
loop_
_entity_poly.entity_id
_entity_poly.type
_entity_poly.pdbx_seq_one_letter_code
_entity_poly.pdbx_strand_id
1 'polypeptide(L)'
;MTASRPQLLPTSVVGSHGLPGWVWLAREAMEAGRLGALDLRELTEDATQIALLDQERAGVDVLTTGEMGRVRFIIGFYDRITGIRTLDPPRRLGQPLWDTNTPFAVTEKI
;
A
#
# COMPACT_ATOMS: atom_id res chain seq x y z
N MET A 1 -27.50 -6.53 -19.18
CA MET A 1 -26.05 -6.26 -19.30
C MET A 1 -25.53 -7.13 -20.44
N THR A 2 -25.21 -6.52 -21.58
CA THR A 2 -24.65 -7.25 -22.73
C THR A 2 -23.21 -7.62 -22.38
N ALA A 3 -22.91 -8.92 -22.34
CA ALA A 3 -21.53 -9.40 -22.21
C ALA A 3 -20.72 -8.84 -23.38
N SER A 4 -19.81 -7.90 -23.10
CA SER A 4 -18.89 -7.40 -24.12
C SER A 4 -18.01 -8.56 -24.58
N ARG A 5 -17.80 -8.68 -25.89
CA ARG A 5 -16.77 -9.58 -26.42
C ARG A 5 -15.44 -9.33 -25.69
N PRO A 6 -14.65 -10.37 -25.37
CA PRO A 6 -13.34 -10.18 -24.76
C PRO A 6 -12.52 -9.23 -25.62
N GLN A 7 -11.98 -8.18 -24.98
CA GLN A 7 -11.09 -7.22 -25.62
C GLN A 7 -9.89 -7.95 -26.24
N LEU A 8 -9.53 -7.61 -27.48
CA LEU A 8 -8.41 -8.26 -28.17
C LEU A 8 -7.06 -7.95 -27.51
N LEU A 9 -6.94 -6.76 -26.92
CA LEU A 9 -5.76 -6.27 -26.20
C LEU A 9 -6.20 -5.60 -24.89
N PRO A 10 -6.50 -6.38 -23.83
CA PRO A 10 -6.96 -5.81 -22.57
C PRO A 10 -5.87 -4.98 -21.89
N THR A 11 -6.25 -3.84 -21.35
CA THR A 11 -5.39 -2.95 -20.58
C THR A 11 -5.44 -3.28 -19.09
N SER A 12 -4.31 -3.09 -18.41
CA SER A 12 -4.17 -3.27 -16.97
C SER A 12 -3.13 -2.31 -16.43
N VAL A 13 -3.14 -2.12 -15.12
CA VAL A 13 -2.04 -1.48 -14.38
C VAL A 13 -1.20 -2.54 -13.65
N VAL A 14 -0.01 -2.15 -13.18
CA VAL A 14 0.95 -3.07 -12.55
C VAL A 14 0.64 -3.31 -11.06
N GLY A 15 -0.09 -2.41 -10.40
CA GLY A 15 -0.39 -2.52 -8.98
C GLY A 15 -0.74 -1.18 -8.37
N SER A 16 0.25 -0.50 -7.78
CA SER A 16 0.08 0.74 -7.02
C SER A 16 -0.52 1.88 -7.83
N HIS A 17 -1.37 2.68 -7.18
CA HIS A 17 -1.90 3.94 -7.69
C HIS A 17 -1.33 5.14 -6.90
N GLY A 18 -1.51 6.36 -7.41
CA GLY A 18 -1.10 7.57 -6.70
C GLY A 18 -1.82 7.70 -5.36
N LEU A 19 -1.07 7.86 -4.27
CA LEU A 19 -1.64 8.06 -2.94
C LEU A 19 -2.20 9.48 -2.81
N PRO A 20 -3.50 9.64 -2.48
CA PRO A 20 -4.05 10.96 -2.21
C PRO A 20 -3.31 11.67 -1.07
N GLY A 21 -3.19 12.99 -1.14
CA GLY A 21 -2.46 13.79 -0.13
C GLY A 21 -2.97 13.59 1.31
N TRP A 22 -4.28 13.38 1.48
CA TRP A 22 -4.88 13.13 2.78
C TRP A 22 -4.48 11.77 3.38
N VAL A 23 -4.12 10.78 2.57
CA VAL A 23 -3.58 9.49 3.07
C VAL A 23 -2.23 9.72 3.75
N TRP A 24 -1.40 10.63 3.23
CA TRP A 24 -0.13 10.98 3.88
C TRP A 24 -0.34 11.59 5.26
N LEU A 25 -1.28 12.55 5.37
CA LEU A 25 -1.62 13.16 6.66
C LEU A 25 -2.21 12.15 7.65
N ALA A 26 -3.02 11.21 7.16
CA ALA A 26 -3.57 10.14 7.98
C ALA A 26 -2.48 9.17 8.48
N ARG A 27 -1.43 8.91 7.68
CA ARG A 27 -0.28 8.11 8.13
C ARG A 27 0.46 8.77 9.28
N GLU A 28 0.68 10.09 9.22
CA GLU A 28 1.25 10.85 10.35
C GLU A 28 0.35 10.79 11.58
N ALA A 29 -0.97 10.87 11.40
CA ALA A 29 -1.93 10.74 12.50
C ALA A 29 -1.93 9.32 13.11
N MET A 30 -1.79 8.29 12.29
CA MET A 30 -1.64 6.90 12.74
C MET A 30 -0.35 6.71 13.55
N GLU A 31 0.79 7.22 13.06
CA GLU A 31 2.06 7.17 13.78
C GLU A 31 2.00 7.93 15.13
N ALA A 32 1.18 8.98 15.21
CA ALA A 32 0.91 9.72 16.44
C ALA A 32 -0.19 9.10 17.33
N GLY A 33 -0.74 7.93 16.98
CA GLY A 33 -1.77 7.24 17.76
C GLY A 33 -3.14 7.94 17.77
N ARG A 34 -3.44 8.78 16.77
CA ARG A 34 -4.69 9.57 16.70
C ARG A 34 -5.84 8.87 15.95
N LEU A 35 -5.58 7.73 15.32
CA LEU A 35 -6.57 6.97 14.54
C LEU A 35 -6.81 5.61 15.18
N GLY A 36 -8.08 5.23 15.30
CA GLY A 36 -8.52 3.90 15.68
C GLY A 36 -8.55 2.93 14.49
N ALA A 37 -8.77 1.65 14.80
CA ALA A 37 -8.79 0.61 13.77
C ALA A 37 -9.90 0.80 12.72
N LEU A 38 -11.05 1.37 13.10
CA LEU A 38 -12.15 1.65 12.16
C LEU A 38 -11.83 2.85 11.26
N ASP A 39 -11.19 3.90 11.80
CA ASP A 39 -10.76 5.05 11.01
C ASP A 39 -9.74 4.64 9.93
N LEU A 40 -8.81 3.75 10.28
CA LEU A 40 -7.82 3.21 9.33
C LEU A 40 -8.47 2.35 8.25
N ARG A 41 -9.52 1.60 8.62
CA ARG A 41 -10.27 0.79 7.67
C ARG A 41 -11.03 1.67 6.68
N GLU A 42 -11.79 2.65 7.17
CA GLU A 42 -12.51 3.63 6.34
C GLU A 42 -11.54 4.35 5.39
N LEU A 43 -10.43 4.89 5.93
CA LEU A 43 -9.37 5.54 5.16
C LEU A 43 -8.89 4.69 3.98
N THR A 44 -8.64 3.40 4.23
CA THR A 44 -8.13 2.46 3.22
C THR A 44 -9.19 2.10 2.18
N GLU A 45 -10.43 1.88 2.62
CA GLU A 45 -11.57 1.58 1.75
C GLU A 45 -11.84 2.78 0.82
N ASP A 46 -11.90 4.00 1.36
CA ASP A 46 -12.12 5.23 0.58
C ASP A 46 -11.01 5.49 -0.44
N ALA A 47 -9.75 5.33 -0.02
CA ALA A 47 -8.61 5.48 -0.94
C ALA A 47 -8.69 4.46 -2.08
N THR A 48 -9.09 3.22 -1.76
CA THR A 48 -9.27 2.15 -2.75
C THR A 48 -10.39 2.48 -3.75
N GLN A 49 -11.52 3.01 -3.27
CA GLN A 49 -12.62 3.44 -4.13
C GLN A 49 -12.18 4.53 -5.11
N ILE A 50 -11.40 5.51 -4.64
CA ILE A 50 -10.87 6.57 -5.53
C ILE A 50 -9.97 5.98 -6.61
N ALA A 51 -9.05 5.07 -6.26
CA ALA A 51 -8.16 4.43 -7.23
C ALA A 51 -8.93 3.60 -8.26
N LEU A 52 -10.00 2.90 -7.85
CA LEU A 52 -10.88 2.16 -8.75
C LEU A 52 -11.63 3.09 -9.70
N LEU A 53 -12.23 4.16 -9.17
CA LEU A 53 -12.97 5.15 -9.96
C LEU A 53 -12.07 5.84 -11.00
N ASP A 54 -10.80 6.11 -10.66
CA ASP A 54 -9.85 6.70 -11.62
C ASP A 54 -9.52 5.73 -12.76
N GLN A 55 -9.27 4.45 -12.45
CA GLN A 55 -9.02 3.42 -13.46
C GLN A 55 -10.25 3.15 -14.35
N GLU A 56 -11.46 3.14 -13.77
CA GLU A 56 -12.72 3.03 -14.53
C GLU A 56 -12.90 4.21 -15.48
N ARG A 57 -12.66 5.44 -15.01
CA ARG A 57 -12.72 6.66 -15.84
C ARG A 57 -11.66 6.66 -16.94
N ALA A 58 -10.49 6.08 -16.69
CA ALA A 58 -9.44 5.90 -17.68
C ALA A 58 -9.73 4.78 -18.69
N GLY A 59 -10.76 3.96 -18.47
CA GLY A 59 -11.13 2.85 -19.35
C GLY A 59 -10.20 1.63 -19.23
N VAL A 60 -9.59 1.41 -18.07
CA VAL A 60 -8.77 0.22 -17.79
C VAL A 60 -9.64 -1.04 -17.71
N ASP A 61 -9.25 -2.11 -18.39
CA ASP A 61 -10.04 -3.35 -18.45
C ASP A 61 -9.90 -4.23 -17.20
N VAL A 62 -8.66 -4.34 -16.69
CA VAL A 62 -8.33 -5.13 -15.50
C VAL A 62 -7.83 -4.19 -14.42
N LEU A 63 -8.69 -3.96 -13.43
CA LEU A 63 -8.44 -3.02 -12.35
C LEU A 63 -7.60 -3.64 -11.24
N THR A 64 -6.89 -2.80 -10.49
CA THR A 64 -6.29 -3.16 -9.19
C THR A 64 -6.88 -2.29 -8.08
N THR A 65 -6.67 -2.70 -6.83
CA THR A 65 -7.04 -1.88 -5.65
C THR A 65 -6.14 -0.64 -5.47
N GLY A 66 -5.20 -0.40 -6.38
CA GLY A 66 -4.18 0.63 -6.24
C GLY A 66 -3.20 0.41 -5.08
N GLU A 67 -3.28 -0.72 -4.37
CA GLU A 67 -2.47 -1.03 -3.19
C GLU A 67 -2.61 -0.02 -2.03
N MET A 68 -3.77 0.63 -1.91
CA MET A 68 -4.02 1.71 -0.95
C MET A 68 -3.89 1.29 0.53
N GLY A 69 -4.03 0.00 0.83
CA GLY A 69 -3.82 -0.57 2.16
C GLY A 69 -2.39 -1.02 2.46
N ARG A 70 -1.41 -0.69 1.61
CA ARG A 70 -0.01 -1.10 1.78
C ARG A 70 0.88 0.10 2.12
N VAL A 71 1.95 -0.19 2.85
CA VAL A 71 2.99 0.79 3.20
C VAL A 71 3.94 1.01 2.03
N ARG A 72 4.55 -0.08 1.55
CA ARG A 72 5.42 -0.20 0.37
C ARG A 72 5.35 -1.65 -0.09
N PHE A 73 5.73 -1.92 -1.34
CA PHE A 73 5.66 -3.24 -1.96
C PHE A 73 6.26 -4.38 -1.10
N ILE A 74 7.34 -4.12 -0.36
CA ILE A 74 8.04 -5.15 0.44
C ILE A 74 7.88 -4.95 1.95
N ILE A 75 7.82 -3.71 2.43
CA ILE A 75 8.08 -3.43 3.85
C ILE A 75 6.97 -3.93 4.78
N GLY A 76 5.71 -3.81 4.39
CA GLY A 76 4.59 -4.30 5.20
C GLY A 76 4.51 -5.83 5.30
N PHE A 77 5.27 -6.56 4.47
CA PHE A 77 5.29 -8.03 4.51
C PHE A 77 5.98 -8.55 5.78
N TYR A 78 7.03 -7.86 6.25
CA TYR A 78 7.81 -8.29 7.41
C TYR A 78 7.00 -8.30 8.71
N ASP A 79 5.99 -7.45 8.84
CA ASP A 79 5.09 -7.41 10.01
C ASP A 79 4.26 -8.71 10.16
N ARG A 80 4.20 -9.54 9.13
CA ARG A 80 3.51 -10.84 9.14
C ARG A 80 4.47 -12.03 9.32
N ILE A 81 5.78 -11.78 9.41
CA ILE A 81 6.79 -12.82 9.62
C ILE A 81 7.09 -12.93 11.11
N THR A 82 6.93 -14.13 11.66
CA THR A 82 7.39 -14.45 13.02
C THR A 82 8.89 -14.77 13.02
N GLY A 83 9.54 -14.67 14.18
CA GLY A 83 10.95 -15.03 14.29
C GLY A 83 11.95 -13.98 13.85
N ILE A 84 11.48 -12.76 13.60
CA ILE A 84 12.33 -11.60 13.30
C ILE A 84 12.00 -10.44 14.24
N ARG A 85 13.01 -9.62 14.52
CA ARG A 85 12.84 -8.37 15.27
C ARG A 85 13.47 -7.21 14.51
N THR A 86 12.69 -6.15 14.38
CA THR A 86 13.05 -4.84 13.82
C THR A 86 14.22 -4.22 14.60
N LEU A 87 15.26 -3.74 13.89
CA LEU A 87 16.41 -3.01 14.44
C LEU A 87 16.29 -1.51 14.17
N ASP A 88 17.28 -0.71 14.55
CA ASP A 88 17.32 0.70 14.14
C ASP A 88 17.77 0.82 12.67
N PRO A 89 17.17 1.74 11.88
CA PRO A 89 17.63 1.99 10.52
C PRO A 89 19.02 2.64 10.53
N PRO A 90 19.97 2.18 9.70
CA PRO A 90 21.32 2.72 9.68
C PRO A 90 21.40 4.11 9.03
N ARG A 91 20.39 4.51 8.26
CA ARG A 91 20.25 5.86 7.68
C ARG A 91 18.85 6.42 7.92
N ARG A 92 18.78 7.67 8.40
CA ARG A 92 17.52 8.39 8.66
C ARG A 92 17.23 9.54 7.70
N LEU A 93 18.20 9.94 6.89
CA LEU A 93 18.10 11.07 5.97
C LEU A 93 17.98 10.59 4.52
N GLY A 94 17.29 11.38 3.69
CA GLY A 94 17.15 11.15 2.26
C GLY A 94 15.88 10.39 1.88
N GLN A 95 15.82 9.98 0.61
CA GLN A 95 14.70 9.20 0.09
C GLN A 95 14.67 7.82 0.76
N PRO A 96 13.48 7.32 1.16
CA PRO A 96 13.32 5.95 1.61
C PRO A 96 13.78 4.92 0.55
N LEU A 97 14.93 4.30 0.78
CA LEU A 97 15.57 3.25 -0.01
C LEU A 97 16.05 2.10 0.90
N TRP A 98 16.79 1.15 0.33
CA TRP A 98 17.26 -0.06 1.03
C TRP A 98 18.04 0.21 2.31
N ASP A 99 18.87 1.25 2.32
CA ASP A 99 19.71 1.66 3.45
C ASP A 99 18.96 2.48 4.51
N THR A 100 17.79 3.03 4.18
CA THR A 100 16.88 3.65 5.16
C THR A 100 15.86 2.65 5.73
N ASN A 101 15.72 1.48 5.10
CA ASN A 101 14.83 0.44 5.60
C ASN A 101 15.50 -0.28 6.76
N THR A 102 14.65 -0.73 7.68
CA THR A 102 15.08 -1.35 8.91
C THR A 102 15.67 -2.75 8.66
N PRO A 103 16.91 -3.03 9.11
CA PRO A 103 17.41 -4.39 9.16
C PRO A 103 16.69 -5.20 10.25
N PHE A 104 16.74 -6.53 10.12
CA PHE A 104 16.09 -7.45 11.05
C PHE A 104 17.12 -8.37 11.71
N ALA A 105 16.93 -8.65 13.00
CA ALA A 105 17.61 -9.75 13.67
C ALA A 105 16.70 -10.98 13.71
N VAL A 106 17.25 -12.17 13.45
CA VAL A 106 16.54 -13.44 13.60
C VAL A 106 16.46 -13.78 15.09
N THR A 107 15.25 -14.06 15.59
CA THR A 107 15.00 -14.40 17.00
C THR A 107 14.68 -15.88 17.21
N GLU A 108 14.18 -16.57 16.18
CA GLU A 108 13.93 -18.01 16.20
C GLU A 108 14.18 -18.62 14.82
N LYS A 109 14.19 -19.96 14.73
CA LYS A 109 14.30 -20.63 13.43
C LYS A 109 12.98 -20.45 12.68
N ILE A 110 13.04 -19.74 11.56
CA ILE A 110 11.92 -19.54 10.62
C ILE A 110 11.61 -20.86 9.89
#